data_AF-A0A7Y9EI88-F1
#
_entry.id   AF-A0A7Y9EI88-F1
#
_cell.length_a   1.000
_cell.length_b   1.000
_cell.length_c   1.000
_cell.angle_alpha   90.00
_cell.angle_beta   90.00
_cell.angle_gamma   90.00
#
_symmetry.space_group_name_H-M   'P 1'
#
loop_
_entity.id
_entity.type
_entity.pdbx_description
1 polymer ?
#
loop_
_entity_poly.entity_id
_entity_poly.type
_entity_poly.pdbx_seq_one_letter_code
_entity_poly.pdbx_strand_id
1 'polypeptide(L)'
;MNPPTGRQHAPEPVPSTGIATLDDLREHLQWAVELEHATLPPYLCALYSLDPERNPEAVEAVAGVFIEEMLHLVLAANLLNAVGGSPRLDAPELLPPHPRRLPHGDASLELSLLPFGDAAIDMFLHLEQPAPAGAPAEGDRYETIGQFYDAIEAGLRGLCDRLGEAEVFSGDPARQLHAGHFAHTAGRMIEVTGLASALAALEEIVEEGEGTSRGAVWDGDPDVHHPDRDEVAHYYRFQELRAGRRYRRGDTPASGPTGEPLGVDFAGVLPMRPNPKVADHAPGSEIRAAQEEFNRTYCTLLHLLEQAFNGSPRLLAVSVASMYQLKAQAQALMRTPDGDGATAGPTFEYVPPEERGWGAGDEPQRVDVLPHGPYLVRGGIPLRRKRKIVSAENSALTWQTGDALPTEPVYALCRCGHSRSKPFCDGTHALIGFDGTESADVRPYEELQHVHDGVGISAQRVGELCIHAAFCIGRTRPIAEMLAETGDSDVRSNIMGRIEHCPSGSYSYALRRGGETIEPGLPPAIAVLEEEDGLASALWVTGGVPVHRADGRPLETRNRVTLCRCGQSAGKPLCDGTHRKIDFREEAPGPAGGAAAAQGEAI
;
A
#
# COMPACT_ATOMS: atom_id res chain seq x y z
N MET A 1 -14.25 -37.27 70.15
CA MET A 1 -13.32 -37.50 69.02
C MET A 1 -14.14 -37.51 67.74
N ASN A 2 -14.15 -36.40 67.01
CA ASN A 2 -14.54 -36.31 65.60
C ASN A 2 -13.42 -35.55 64.91
N PRO A 3 -12.89 -35.99 63.76
CA PRO A 3 -11.79 -35.32 63.10
C PRO A 3 -12.30 -34.06 62.37
N PRO A 4 -11.48 -33.01 62.21
CA PRO A 4 -11.85 -31.87 61.40
C PRO A 4 -11.73 -32.24 59.92
N THR A 5 -12.82 -32.04 59.17
CA THR A 5 -12.85 -32.15 57.71
C THR A 5 -12.11 -30.96 57.13
N GLY A 6 -10.87 -31.19 56.68
CA GLY A 6 -10.15 -30.24 55.83
C GLY A 6 -10.88 -30.07 54.51
N ARG A 7 -11.35 -28.86 54.23
CA ARG A 7 -11.77 -28.46 52.89
C ARG A 7 -10.51 -28.41 52.03
N GLN A 8 -10.40 -29.35 51.09
CA GLN A 8 -9.49 -29.21 49.97
C GLN A 8 -9.97 -28.01 49.16
N HIS A 9 -9.17 -26.94 49.09
CA HIS A 9 -9.39 -25.91 48.09
C HIS A 9 -9.26 -26.57 46.73
N ALA A 10 -10.35 -26.60 45.96
CA ALA A 10 -10.26 -26.81 44.53
C ALA A 10 -9.32 -25.73 43.97
N PRO A 11 -8.39 -26.07 43.05
CA PRO A 11 -7.60 -25.06 42.37
C PRO A 11 -8.57 -24.07 41.71
N GLU A 12 -8.36 -22.78 41.93
CA GLU A 12 -9.08 -21.75 41.18
C GLU A 12 -8.88 -22.01 39.68
N PRO A 13 -9.93 -21.89 38.85
CA PRO A 13 -9.76 -22.01 37.41
C PRO A 13 -8.77 -20.93 36.97
N VAL A 14 -7.65 -21.35 36.38
CA VAL A 14 -6.74 -20.45 35.66
C VAL A 14 -7.62 -19.67 34.68
N PRO A 15 -7.62 -18.33 34.70
CA PRO A 15 -8.36 -17.56 33.72
C PRO A 15 -7.91 -18.03 32.34
N SER A 16 -8.82 -18.62 31.58
CA SER A 16 -8.50 -19.07 30.23
C SER A 16 -8.24 -17.81 29.42
N THR A 17 -7.08 -17.74 28.78
CA THR A 17 -6.69 -16.64 27.87
C THR A 17 -7.66 -16.43 26.70
N GLY A 18 -8.71 -17.26 26.57
CA GLY A 18 -9.66 -17.25 25.46
C GLY A 18 -9.18 -18.05 24.25
N ILE A 19 -7.90 -18.45 24.22
CA ILE A 19 -7.25 -19.08 23.07
C ILE A 19 -7.11 -20.59 23.28
N ALA A 20 -8.11 -21.37 22.85
CA ALA A 20 -8.13 -22.83 22.97
C ALA A 20 -8.06 -23.56 21.62
N THR A 21 -8.29 -22.87 20.51
CA THR A 21 -8.26 -23.44 19.15
C THR A 21 -7.40 -22.61 18.21
N LEU A 22 -7.07 -23.16 17.04
CA LEU A 22 -6.40 -22.39 15.99
C LEU A 22 -7.26 -21.23 15.49
N ASP A 23 -8.58 -21.38 15.49
CA ASP A 23 -9.49 -20.31 15.08
C ASP A 23 -9.50 -19.20 16.13
N ASP A 24 -9.51 -19.53 17.43
CA ASP A 24 -9.38 -18.54 18.51
C ASP A 24 -8.05 -17.78 18.38
N LEU A 25 -6.94 -18.48 18.11
CA LEU A 25 -5.63 -17.85 17.93
C LEU A 25 -5.61 -16.90 16.74
N ARG A 26 -6.18 -17.30 15.61
CA ARG A 26 -6.30 -16.45 14.41
C ARG A 26 -7.17 -15.23 14.66
N GLU A 27 -8.24 -15.38 15.43
CA GLU A 27 -9.10 -14.27 15.84
C GLU A 27 -8.33 -13.27 16.70
N HIS A 28 -7.60 -13.74 17.73
CA HIS A 28 -6.81 -12.85 18.59
C HIS A 28 -5.65 -12.20 17.82
N LEU A 29 -5.01 -12.90 16.88
CA LEU A 29 -3.99 -12.30 16.02
C LEU A 29 -4.59 -11.27 15.04
N GLN A 30 -5.84 -11.41 14.61
CA GLN A 30 -6.54 -10.36 13.88
C GLN A 30 -6.89 -9.18 14.78
N TRP A 31 -7.20 -9.41 16.06
CA TRP A 31 -7.36 -8.34 17.04
C TRP A 31 -6.05 -7.60 17.30
N ALA A 32 -4.91 -8.30 17.30
CA ALA A 32 -3.59 -7.67 17.35
C ALA A 32 -3.38 -6.73 16.15
N VAL A 33 -3.66 -7.19 14.92
CA VAL A 33 -3.61 -6.32 13.73
C VAL A 33 -4.53 -5.09 13.88
N GLU A 34 -5.72 -5.25 14.48
CA GLU A 34 -6.62 -4.12 14.73
C GLU A 34 -6.10 -3.16 15.80
N LEU A 35 -5.53 -3.69 16.89
CA LEU A 35 -4.91 -2.94 17.97
C LEU A 35 -3.78 -2.06 17.44
N GLU A 36 -2.76 -2.67 16.82
CA GLU A 36 -1.59 -1.95 16.30
C GLU A 36 -1.99 -0.89 15.26
N HIS A 37 -2.98 -1.18 14.43
CA HIS A 37 -3.48 -0.17 13.50
C HIS A 37 -4.26 0.96 14.20
N ALA A 38 -5.00 0.68 15.28
CA ALA A 38 -5.83 1.67 15.97
C ALA A 38 -5.00 2.76 16.66
N THR A 39 -3.73 2.50 16.98
CA THR A 39 -2.80 3.46 17.58
C THR A 39 -2.23 4.46 16.55
N LEU A 40 -2.12 4.06 15.27
CA LEU A 40 -1.49 4.85 14.22
C LEU A 40 -2.18 6.22 13.95
N PRO A 41 -3.51 6.33 13.77
CA PRO A 41 -4.15 7.62 13.49
C PRO A 41 -3.97 8.67 14.61
N PRO A 42 -4.14 8.34 15.90
CA PRO A 42 -3.80 9.25 16.99
C PRO A 42 -2.34 9.74 16.97
N TYR A 43 -1.37 8.83 16.79
CA TYR A 43 0.05 9.22 16.69
C TYR A 43 0.33 10.13 15.51
N LEU A 44 -0.22 9.84 14.34
CA LEU A 44 -0.09 10.67 13.14
C LEU A 44 -0.66 12.09 13.34
N CYS A 45 -1.81 12.20 14.00
CA CYS A 45 -2.41 13.50 14.31
C CYS A 45 -1.50 14.35 15.21
N ALA A 46 -0.97 13.76 16.27
CA ALA A 46 -0.04 14.45 17.15
C ALA A 46 1.26 14.81 16.41
N LEU A 47 1.87 13.84 15.71
CA LEU A 47 3.12 14.02 14.97
C LEU A 47 3.03 15.14 13.94
N TYR A 48 1.99 15.16 13.09
CA TYR A 48 1.89 16.14 12.02
C TYR A 48 1.44 17.52 12.48
N SER A 49 0.95 17.64 13.70
CA SER A 49 0.70 18.94 14.33
C SER A 49 1.98 19.60 14.85
N LEU A 50 3.06 18.85 15.04
CA LEU A 50 4.36 19.38 15.48
C LEU A 50 5.08 20.10 14.34
N ASP A 51 5.70 21.24 14.67
CA ASP A 51 6.68 21.92 13.82
C ASP A 51 8.08 21.31 14.06
N PRO A 52 8.71 20.66 13.06
CA PRO A 52 10.02 20.01 13.22
C PRO A 52 11.18 20.95 13.55
N GLU A 53 11.10 22.23 13.18
CA GLU A 53 12.15 23.20 13.51
C GLU A 53 12.04 23.68 14.95
N ARG A 54 10.80 23.77 15.48
CA ARG A 54 10.54 24.23 16.85
C ARG A 54 10.56 23.12 17.88
N ASN A 55 10.21 21.90 17.48
CA ASN A 55 10.02 20.74 18.36
C ASN A 55 10.76 19.49 17.84
N PRO A 56 12.06 19.55 17.50
CA PRO A 56 12.76 18.41 16.91
C PRO A 56 12.74 17.18 17.83
N GLU A 57 12.90 17.34 19.15
CA GLU A 57 12.90 16.21 20.08
C GLU A 57 11.53 15.53 20.22
N ALA A 58 10.43 16.30 20.16
CA ALA A 58 9.09 15.73 20.20
C ALA A 58 8.74 15.04 18.87
N VAL A 59 9.18 15.60 17.74
CA VAL A 59 9.00 14.97 16.43
C VAL A 59 9.74 13.64 16.39
N GLU A 60 11.00 13.62 16.83
CA GLU A 60 11.82 12.41 16.91
C GLU A 60 11.14 11.33 17.78
N ALA A 61 10.74 11.66 19.00
CA ALA A 61 10.11 10.71 19.92
C ALA A 61 8.78 10.14 19.38
N VAL A 62 7.88 11.00 18.87
CA VAL A 62 6.58 10.53 18.36
C VAL A 62 6.72 9.80 17.03
N ALA A 63 7.66 10.21 16.17
CA ALA A 63 7.94 9.52 14.91
C ALA A 63 8.56 8.14 15.14
N GLY A 64 9.46 8.00 16.12
CA GLY A 64 10.04 6.72 16.53
C GLY A 64 8.96 5.73 16.94
N VAL A 65 8.10 6.11 17.89
CA VAL A 65 6.96 5.28 18.31
C VAL A 65 6.05 4.93 17.11
N PHE A 66 5.67 5.91 16.29
CA PHE A 66 4.83 5.65 15.11
C PHE A 66 5.44 4.61 14.15
N ILE A 67 6.76 4.65 13.94
CA ILE A 67 7.49 3.71 13.09
C ILE A 67 7.50 2.30 13.71
N GLU A 68 7.68 2.20 15.02
CA GLU A 68 7.68 0.94 15.77
C GLU A 68 6.26 0.31 15.75
N GLU A 69 5.21 1.10 15.96
CA GLU A 69 3.82 0.65 15.83
C GLU A 69 3.48 0.13 14.41
N MET A 70 4.08 0.74 13.38
CA MET A 70 3.98 0.21 12.02
C MET A 70 4.69 -1.14 11.86
N LEU A 71 5.83 -1.33 12.52
CA LEU A 71 6.52 -2.62 12.57
C LEU A 71 5.68 -3.65 13.33
N HIS A 72 5.08 -3.29 14.46
CA HIS A 72 4.18 -4.16 15.22
C HIS A 72 3.01 -4.66 14.36
N LEU A 73 2.38 -3.76 13.59
CA LEU A 73 1.34 -4.13 12.63
C LEU A 73 1.81 -5.19 11.63
N VAL A 74 3.04 -5.06 11.12
CA VAL A 74 3.65 -6.04 10.21
C VAL A 74 3.94 -7.37 10.92
N LEU A 75 4.48 -7.33 12.15
CA LEU A 75 4.77 -8.52 12.94
C LEU A 75 3.49 -9.29 13.31
N ALA A 76 2.43 -8.60 13.73
CA ALA A 76 1.10 -9.17 13.96
C ALA A 76 0.53 -9.81 12.69
N ALA A 77 0.70 -9.16 11.53
CA ALA A 77 0.30 -9.71 10.24
C ALA A 77 1.11 -10.95 9.85
N ASN A 78 2.44 -10.96 10.10
CA ASN A 78 3.31 -12.12 9.88
C ASN A 78 2.91 -13.30 10.78
N LEU A 79 2.64 -13.05 12.07
CA LEU A 79 2.14 -14.05 13.02
C LEU A 79 0.82 -14.67 12.54
N LEU A 80 -0.16 -13.84 12.16
CA LEU A 80 -1.46 -14.29 11.66
C LEU A 80 -1.32 -15.13 10.38
N ASN A 81 -0.48 -14.69 9.44
CA ASN A 81 -0.20 -15.46 8.22
C ASN A 81 0.45 -16.80 8.53
N ALA A 82 1.43 -16.83 9.45
CA ALA A 82 2.18 -18.04 9.79
C ALA A 82 1.28 -19.15 10.35
N VAL A 83 0.21 -18.79 11.06
CA VAL A 83 -0.78 -19.75 11.58
C VAL A 83 -1.91 -20.07 10.59
N GLY A 84 -1.75 -19.71 9.31
CA GLY A 84 -2.70 -19.98 8.25
C GLY A 84 -3.89 -19.01 8.18
N GLY A 85 -3.82 -17.87 8.88
CA GLY A 85 -4.77 -16.77 8.75
C GLY A 85 -4.52 -15.90 7.52
N SER A 86 -5.27 -14.82 7.40
CA SER A 86 -5.11 -13.81 6.34
C SER A 86 -5.46 -12.45 6.94
N PRO A 87 -4.48 -11.57 7.22
CA PRO A 87 -4.72 -10.28 7.83
C PRO A 87 -5.73 -9.46 7.03
N ARG A 88 -6.70 -8.87 7.72
CA ARG A 88 -7.66 -7.92 7.16
C ARG A 88 -7.36 -6.52 7.68
N LEU A 89 -7.19 -5.57 6.77
CA LEU A 89 -7.03 -4.15 7.09
C LEU A 89 -8.05 -3.27 6.36
N ASP A 90 -8.54 -3.73 5.22
CA ASP A 90 -9.44 -2.94 4.39
C ASP A 90 -10.91 -3.30 4.68
N ALA A 91 -11.36 -2.94 5.87
CA ALA A 91 -12.69 -3.30 6.37
C ALA A 91 -13.31 -2.19 7.22
N PRO A 92 -14.64 -1.97 7.15
CA PRO A 92 -15.30 -0.96 7.95
C PRO A 92 -15.18 -1.23 9.45
N GLU A 93 -15.06 -2.49 9.87
CA GLU A 93 -14.87 -2.87 11.27
C GLU A 93 -13.52 -2.41 11.83
N LEU A 94 -12.48 -2.28 11.00
CA LEU A 94 -11.14 -1.83 11.43
C LEU A 94 -11.08 -0.30 11.66
N LEU A 95 -12.00 0.44 11.04
CA LEU A 95 -12.08 1.90 11.03
C LEU A 95 -13.41 2.45 11.59
N PRO A 96 -13.77 2.11 12.84
CA PRO A 96 -14.87 2.79 13.50
C PRO A 96 -14.53 4.30 13.66
N PRO A 97 -15.53 5.19 13.57
CA PRO A 97 -15.29 6.63 13.66
C PRO A 97 -14.67 7.07 14.99
N HIS A 98 -13.81 8.08 14.94
CA HIS A 98 -13.24 8.70 16.13
C HIS A 98 -14.22 9.69 16.81
N PRO A 99 -14.11 9.89 18.15
CA PRO A 99 -13.29 9.09 19.05
C PRO A 99 -13.83 7.67 19.21
N ARG A 100 -12.93 6.68 19.36
CA ARG A 100 -13.26 5.26 19.48
C ARG A 100 -12.65 4.66 20.74
N ARG A 101 -13.12 3.49 21.17
CA ARG A 101 -12.47 2.74 22.26
C ARG A 101 -11.32 1.90 21.71
N LEU A 102 -10.37 1.56 22.58
CA LEU A 102 -9.34 0.59 22.28
C LEU A 102 -10.00 -0.76 21.90
N PRO A 103 -9.63 -1.40 20.78
CA PRO A 103 -10.17 -2.70 20.39
C PRO A 103 -9.87 -3.76 21.44
N HIS A 104 -10.92 -4.45 21.92
CA HIS A 104 -10.80 -5.59 22.84
C HIS A 104 -10.07 -5.32 24.18
N GLY A 105 -9.68 -4.08 24.48
CA GLY A 105 -8.94 -3.70 25.69
C GLY A 105 -9.77 -2.91 26.69
N ASP A 106 -9.11 -2.06 27.48
CA ASP A 106 -9.76 -1.26 28.50
C ASP A 106 -10.82 -0.35 27.89
N ALA A 107 -12.08 -0.60 28.27
CA ALA A 107 -13.23 0.18 27.85
C ALA A 107 -13.21 1.64 28.33
N SER A 108 -12.31 1.98 29.25
CA SER A 108 -12.10 3.34 29.76
C SER A 108 -11.18 4.18 28.87
N LEU A 109 -10.34 3.55 28.04
CA LEU A 109 -9.44 4.24 27.12
C LEU A 109 -10.15 4.63 25.82
N GLU A 110 -10.23 5.93 25.58
CA GLU A 110 -10.78 6.53 24.36
C GLU A 110 -9.62 7.05 23.47
N LEU A 111 -9.53 6.50 22.26
CA LEU A 111 -8.63 6.93 21.21
C LEU A 111 -9.24 8.12 20.48
N SER A 112 -8.65 9.29 20.67
CA SER A 112 -9.03 10.55 20.04
C SER A 112 -7.97 11.03 19.04
N LEU A 113 -8.42 11.69 17.97
CA LEU A 113 -7.57 12.43 17.05
C LEU A 113 -7.28 13.82 17.64
N LEU A 114 -6.10 13.99 18.23
CA LEU A 114 -5.69 15.21 18.93
C LEU A 114 -4.41 15.79 18.32
N PRO A 115 -4.24 17.13 18.30
CA PRO A 115 -2.92 17.71 18.11
C PRO A 115 -2.03 17.36 19.32
N PHE A 116 -0.72 17.47 19.14
CA PHE A 116 0.24 17.25 20.21
C PHE A 116 -0.01 18.23 21.37
N GLY A 117 0.01 17.71 22.60
CA GLY A 117 -0.31 18.48 23.79
C GLY A 117 -0.60 17.57 24.97
N ASP A 118 -0.90 18.15 26.13
CA ASP A 118 -1.13 17.41 27.37
C ASP A 118 -2.19 16.30 27.20
N ALA A 119 -3.30 16.58 26.51
CA ALA A 119 -4.36 15.61 26.28
C ALA A 119 -3.92 14.42 25.40
N ALA A 120 -3.09 14.67 24.38
CA ALA A 120 -2.53 13.60 23.55
C ALA A 120 -1.50 12.77 24.34
N ILE A 121 -0.62 13.43 25.09
CA ILE A 121 0.39 12.77 25.93
C ILE A 121 -0.27 11.90 27.01
N ASP A 122 -1.33 12.39 27.67
CA ASP A 122 -2.04 11.61 28.68
C ASP A 122 -2.72 10.37 28.09
N MET A 123 -3.28 10.50 26.88
CA MET A 123 -3.84 9.36 26.13
C MET A 123 -2.74 8.34 25.76
N PHE A 124 -1.61 8.79 25.24
CA PHE A 124 -0.48 7.91 24.88
C PHE A 124 0.11 7.21 26.11
N LEU A 125 0.20 7.90 27.25
CA LEU A 125 0.69 7.30 28.50
C LEU A 125 -0.29 6.29 29.09
N HIS A 126 -1.59 6.43 28.83
CA HIS A 126 -2.55 5.41 29.23
C HIS A 126 -2.51 4.21 28.27
N LEU A 127 -2.36 4.46 26.97
CA LEU A 127 -2.23 3.43 25.94
C LEU A 127 -1.01 2.53 26.18
N GLU A 128 0.16 3.13 26.35
CA GLU A 128 1.44 2.42 26.50
C GLU A 128 1.72 1.96 27.94
N GLN A 129 0.71 2.00 28.82
CA GLN A 129 0.95 1.72 30.22
C GLN A 129 1.47 0.28 30.41
N PRO A 130 2.65 0.09 31.04
CA PRO A 130 3.22 -1.24 31.20
C PRO A 130 2.39 -2.10 32.15
N ALA A 131 2.30 -3.40 31.84
CA ALA A 131 1.61 -4.36 32.68
C ALA A 131 2.26 -4.43 34.09
N PRO A 132 1.46 -4.44 35.17
CA PRO A 132 2.00 -4.70 36.50
C PRO A 132 2.77 -6.03 36.56
N ALA A 133 3.84 -6.08 37.35
CA ALA A 133 4.60 -7.31 37.53
C ALA A 133 3.69 -8.44 38.04
N GLY A 134 3.59 -9.53 37.28
CA GLY A 134 2.72 -10.67 37.59
C GLY A 134 1.24 -10.48 37.23
N ALA A 135 0.89 -9.44 36.46
CA ALA A 135 -0.44 -9.31 35.87
C ALA A 135 -0.79 -10.56 35.03
N PRO A 136 -2.04 -11.06 35.11
CA PRO A 136 -2.45 -12.23 34.35
C PRO A 136 -2.57 -11.90 32.86
N ALA A 137 -2.32 -12.91 32.03
CA ALA A 137 -2.57 -12.85 30.59
C ALA A 137 -4.08 -12.77 30.31
N GLU A 138 -4.51 -11.83 29.47
CA GLU A 138 -5.91 -11.57 29.16
C GLU A 138 -6.10 -11.35 27.64
N GLY A 139 -6.79 -12.27 26.96
CA GLY A 139 -7.01 -12.18 25.50
C GLY A 139 -8.20 -11.30 25.08
N ASP A 140 -9.07 -10.92 26.02
CA ASP A 140 -10.22 -10.03 25.82
C ASP A 140 -10.42 -9.19 27.08
N ARG A 141 -10.77 -7.92 26.90
CA ARG A 141 -10.93 -6.90 27.95
C ARG A 141 -9.69 -6.73 28.81
N TYR A 142 -8.51 -6.82 28.18
CA TYR A 142 -7.22 -6.60 28.82
C TYR A 142 -7.05 -5.16 29.29
N GLU A 143 -6.28 -4.95 30.37
CA GLU A 143 -5.98 -3.61 30.89
C GLU A 143 -4.73 -3.00 30.24
N THR A 144 -3.80 -3.83 29.78
CA THR A 144 -2.53 -3.42 29.15
C THR A 144 -2.20 -4.28 27.93
N ILE A 145 -1.50 -3.71 26.95
CA ILE A 145 -1.16 -4.38 25.69
C ILE A 145 -0.29 -5.63 25.94
N GLY A 146 0.61 -5.59 26.91
CA GLY A 146 1.44 -6.73 27.32
C GLY A 146 0.63 -7.91 27.85
N GLN A 147 -0.48 -7.69 28.56
CA GLN A 147 -1.36 -8.80 28.99
C GLN A 147 -2.04 -9.48 27.80
N PHE A 148 -2.36 -8.72 26.76
CA PHE A 148 -2.94 -9.24 25.53
C PHE A 148 -1.94 -10.10 24.76
N TYR A 149 -0.70 -9.63 24.60
CA TYR A 149 0.35 -10.41 23.95
C TYR A 149 0.80 -11.62 24.78
N ASP A 150 0.81 -11.54 26.11
CA ASP A 150 0.99 -12.71 26.99
C ASP A 150 -0.06 -13.80 26.71
N ALA A 151 -1.30 -13.39 26.45
CA ALA A 151 -2.40 -14.32 26.16
C ALA A 151 -2.17 -15.05 24.84
N ILE A 152 -1.73 -14.31 23.81
CA ILE A 152 -1.35 -14.87 22.50
C ILE A 152 -0.15 -15.82 22.64
N GLU A 153 0.89 -15.44 23.38
CA GLU A 153 2.05 -16.30 23.66
C GLU A 153 1.61 -17.60 24.34
N ALA A 154 0.81 -17.52 25.41
CA ALA A 154 0.30 -18.69 26.12
C ALA A 154 -0.55 -19.58 25.20
N GLY A 155 -1.37 -18.97 24.33
CA GLY A 155 -2.16 -19.66 23.31
C GLY A 155 -1.29 -20.42 22.31
N LEU A 156 -0.27 -19.77 21.74
CA LEU A 156 0.69 -20.38 20.81
C LEU A 156 1.41 -21.57 21.43
N ARG A 157 1.96 -21.41 22.65
CA ARG A 157 2.64 -22.48 23.37
C ARG A 157 1.70 -23.66 23.61
N GLY A 158 0.51 -23.39 24.16
CA GLY A 158 -0.48 -24.42 24.48
C GLY A 158 -1.02 -25.17 23.24
N LEU A 159 -1.15 -24.48 22.11
CA LEU A 159 -1.52 -25.10 20.83
C LEU A 159 -0.38 -25.95 20.26
N CYS A 160 0.87 -25.46 20.31
CA CYS A 160 2.04 -26.22 19.86
C CYS A 160 2.24 -27.50 20.69
N ASP A 161 2.08 -27.42 22.00
CA ASP A 161 2.19 -28.60 22.89
C ASP A 161 1.14 -29.67 22.58
N ARG A 162 -0.06 -29.27 22.13
CA ARG A 162 -1.19 -30.17 21.89
C ARG A 162 -1.30 -30.67 20.45
N LEU A 163 -1.03 -29.82 19.47
CA LEU A 163 -1.21 -30.10 18.04
C LEU A 163 0.11 -30.38 17.33
N GLY A 164 1.23 -29.89 17.87
CA GLY A 164 2.53 -29.87 17.21
C GLY A 164 2.73 -28.60 16.37
N GLU A 165 3.97 -28.14 16.31
CA GLU A 165 4.35 -26.89 15.65
C GLU A 165 3.97 -26.85 14.16
N ALA A 166 4.14 -27.96 13.43
CA ALA A 166 3.80 -28.03 12.01
C ALA A 166 2.30 -27.84 11.71
N GLU A 167 1.42 -28.22 12.65
CA GLU A 167 -0.02 -28.03 12.51
C GLU A 167 -0.44 -26.60 12.89
N VAL A 168 0.29 -25.96 13.83
CA VAL A 168 0.03 -24.58 14.23
C VAL A 168 0.53 -23.60 13.17
N PHE A 169 1.76 -23.79 12.70
CA PHE A 169 2.41 -22.94 11.69
C PHE A 169 2.18 -23.49 10.28
N SER A 170 0.90 -23.57 9.90
CA SER A 170 0.45 -24.12 8.62
C SER A 170 0.36 -23.09 7.48
N GLY A 171 0.80 -21.86 7.72
CA GLY A 171 0.72 -20.74 6.79
C GLY A 171 1.59 -20.90 5.56
N ASP A 172 1.27 -20.15 4.49
CA ASP A 172 2.11 -20.07 3.29
C ASP A 172 3.34 -19.19 3.57
N PRO A 173 4.58 -19.72 3.54
CA PRO A 173 5.78 -18.93 3.78
C PRO A 173 5.95 -17.77 2.78
N ALA A 174 5.37 -17.86 1.59
CA ALA A 174 5.43 -16.79 0.58
C ALA A 174 4.66 -15.52 1.00
N ARG A 175 3.85 -15.58 2.06
CA ARG A 175 3.13 -14.43 2.63
C ARG A 175 3.90 -13.70 3.73
N GLN A 176 5.02 -14.23 4.19
CA GLN A 176 5.84 -13.55 5.18
C GLN A 176 6.56 -12.35 4.57
N LEU A 177 6.57 -11.23 5.29
CA LEU A 177 7.38 -10.07 4.94
C LEU A 177 8.76 -10.13 5.59
N HIS A 178 9.78 -9.69 4.86
CA HIS A 178 11.19 -9.73 5.28
C HIS A 178 11.85 -8.34 5.34
N ALA A 179 12.93 -8.23 6.14
CA ALA A 179 13.67 -6.99 6.43
C ALA A 179 14.13 -6.16 5.21
N GLY A 180 14.30 -6.78 4.04
CA GLY A 180 14.66 -6.08 2.80
C GLY A 180 13.69 -4.95 2.39
N HIS A 181 12.49 -4.89 2.96
CA HIS A 181 11.52 -3.83 2.69
C HIS A 181 11.63 -2.61 3.61
N PHE A 182 12.40 -2.71 4.71
CA PHE A 182 12.46 -1.74 5.81
C PHE A 182 13.88 -1.60 6.38
N ALA A 183 14.91 -1.75 5.54
CA ALA A 183 16.31 -1.87 5.96
C ALA A 183 16.92 -0.64 6.71
N HIS A 184 16.12 0.39 7.00
CA HIS A 184 16.53 1.66 7.59
C HIS A 184 15.64 2.13 8.76
N THR A 185 14.73 1.30 9.27
CA THR A 185 13.90 1.60 10.45
C THR A 185 14.47 0.94 11.72
N ALA A 186 14.18 1.52 12.88
CA ALA A 186 14.37 0.88 14.20
C ALA A 186 13.56 -0.42 14.26
N GLY A 187 14.02 -1.41 15.02
CA GLY A 187 13.34 -2.69 15.20
C GLY A 187 13.63 -3.76 14.14
N ARG A 188 13.43 -5.03 14.52
CA ARG A 188 13.75 -6.21 13.71
C ARG A 188 12.50 -6.78 13.05
N MET A 189 12.45 -6.70 11.72
CA MET A 189 11.45 -7.46 10.95
C MET A 189 11.74 -8.96 11.01
N ILE A 190 10.87 -9.70 11.71
CA ILE A 190 11.01 -11.14 11.95
C ILE A 190 10.06 -11.93 11.02
N GLU A 191 10.64 -12.84 10.25
CA GLU A 191 9.89 -13.87 9.53
C GLU A 191 9.44 -14.96 10.52
N VAL A 192 8.14 -15.22 10.59
CA VAL A 192 7.57 -16.22 11.48
C VAL A 192 7.44 -17.55 10.74
N THR A 193 8.35 -18.48 11.05
CA THR A 193 8.41 -19.82 10.44
C THR A 193 8.07 -20.95 11.43
N GLY A 194 7.95 -20.61 12.71
CA GLY A 194 7.70 -21.55 13.80
C GLY A 194 7.57 -20.84 15.15
N LEU A 195 7.47 -21.63 16.23
CA LEU A 195 7.21 -21.13 17.58
C LEU A 195 8.34 -20.22 18.07
N ALA A 196 9.60 -20.59 17.82
CA ALA A 196 10.73 -19.78 18.26
C ALA A 196 10.73 -18.38 17.63
N SER A 197 10.50 -18.28 16.31
CA SER A 197 10.39 -16.99 15.62
C SER A 197 9.11 -16.23 16.00
N ALA A 198 8.01 -16.93 16.30
CA ALA A 198 6.78 -16.29 16.75
C ALA A 198 6.96 -15.63 18.11
N LEU A 199 7.62 -16.32 19.04
CA LEU A 199 7.94 -15.78 20.37
C LEU A 199 8.90 -14.59 20.27
N ALA A 200 9.89 -14.65 19.38
CA ALA A 200 10.77 -13.51 19.14
C ALA A 200 10.01 -12.29 18.57
N ALA A 201 9.04 -12.51 17.69
CA ALA A 201 8.21 -11.41 17.17
C ALA A 201 7.30 -10.80 18.25
N LEU A 202 6.76 -11.62 19.15
CA LEU A 202 5.97 -11.14 20.29
C LEU A 202 6.84 -10.39 21.32
N GLU A 203 8.04 -10.91 21.58
CA GLU A 203 9.02 -10.26 22.46
C GLU A 203 9.37 -8.87 21.90
N GLU A 204 9.67 -8.75 20.61
CA GLU A 204 9.95 -7.45 19.97
C GLU A 204 8.81 -6.44 20.19
N ILE A 205 7.55 -6.83 19.94
CA ILE A 205 6.39 -5.94 20.10
C ILE A 205 6.25 -5.46 21.56
N VAL A 206 6.41 -6.37 22.52
CA VAL A 206 6.24 -6.05 23.95
C VAL A 206 7.42 -5.25 24.49
N GLU A 207 8.65 -5.53 24.03
CA GLU A 207 9.84 -4.82 24.47
C GLU A 207 9.86 -3.36 23.99
N GLU A 208 9.45 -3.08 22.75
CA GLU A 208 9.36 -1.72 22.20
C GLU A 208 8.26 -0.90 22.92
N GLY A 209 7.09 -1.50 23.19
CA GLY A 209 5.99 -0.84 23.92
C GLY A 209 6.25 -0.64 25.42
N GLU A 210 6.56 -1.72 26.15
CA GLU A 210 6.60 -1.74 27.63
C GLU A 210 8.01 -1.86 28.25
N GLY A 211 9.01 -2.31 27.49
CA GLY A 211 10.40 -2.50 27.90
C GLY A 211 10.84 -3.95 28.19
N THR A 212 12.15 -4.21 28.07
CA THR A 212 12.87 -5.53 28.19
C THR A 212 12.64 -6.34 29.49
N SER A 213 12.11 -5.72 30.53
CA SER A 213 11.70 -6.40 31.77
C SER A 213 10.66 -5.53 32.44
N ARG A 214 9.57 -6.09 32.99
CA ARG A 214 8.47 -5.35 33.69
C ARG A 214 8.95 -4.56 34.93
N GLY A 215 9.74 -3.52 34.70
CA GLY A 215 10.53 -2.78 35.69
C GLY A 215 11.80 -2.07 35.17
N ALA A 216 12.19 -2.28 33.91
CA ALA A 216 13.21 -1.50 33.19
C ALA A 216 12.54 -0.44 32.30
N VAL A 217 13.24 0.67 32.04
CA VAL A 217 12.75 1.74 31.15
C VAL A 217 13.20 1.56 29.70
N TRP A 218 14.10 0.60 29.44
CA TRP A 218 14.82 0.43 28.18
C TRP A 218 14.17 -0.65 27.32
N ASP A 219 14.06 -0.39 26.02
CA ASP A 219 13.53 -1.33 25.01
C ASP A 219 14.61 -2.31 24.50
N GLY A 220 15.88 -2.08 24.82
CA GLY A 220 16.98 -3.00 24.53
C GLY A 220 17.72 -2.69 23.23
N ASP A 221 17.25 -1.71 22.46
CA ASP A 221 17.86 -1.27 21.22
C ASP A 221 18.68 0.04 21.41
N PRO A 222 19.71 0.26 20.58
CA PRO A 222 20.41 1.53 20.54
C PRO A 222 19.58 2.57 19.79
N ASP A 223 19.52 3.78 20.33
CA ASP A 223 18.83 4.92 19.72
C ASP A 223 19.33 5.16 18.28
N VAL A 224 18.41 5.13 17.32
CA VAL A 224 18.73 5.23 15.89
C VAL A 224 19.37 6.56 15.50
N HIS A 225 19.00 7.65 16.17
CA HIS A 225 19.55 8.98 15.93
C HIS A 225 20.81 9.24 16.76
N HIS A 226 20.98 8.50 17.86
CA HIS A 226 22.11 8.59 18.77
C HIS A 226 22.61 7.19 19.21
N PRO A 227 23.36 6.47 18.36
CA PRO A 227 23.75 5.07 18.61
C PRO A 227 24.58 4.81 19.88
N ASP A 228 25.07 5.86 20.53
CA ASP A 228 25.77 5.82 21.81
C ASP A 228 24.81 5.82 23.02
N ARG A 229 23.49 5.92 22.78
CA ARG A 229 22.41 5.93 23.78
C ARG A 229 21.57 4.66 23.66
N ASP A 230 21.07 4.20 24.80
CA ASP A 230 20.06 3.14 24.83
C ASP A 230 18.69 3.82 24.66
N GLU A 231 17.79 3.21 23.89
CA GLU A 231 16.45 3.72 23.66
C GLU A 231 15.49 3.26 24.78
N VAL A 232 14.49 4.08 25.09
CA VAL A 232 13.50 3.79 26.12
C VAL A 232 12.20 3.34 25.47
N ALA A 233 11.47 2.43 26.11
CA ALA A 233 10.19 1.96 25.58
C ALA A 233 9.15 3.10 25.46
N HIS A 234 8.11 2.89 24.66
CA HIS A 234 7.16 3.95 24.25
C HIS A 234 6.59 4.75 25.43
N TYR A 235 6.11 4.06 26.47
CA TYR A 235 5.61 4.70 27.69
C TYR A 235 6.59 5.73 28.26
N TYR A 236 7.86 5.35 28.32
CA TYR A 236 8.91 6.17 28.91
C TYR A 236 9.29 7.33 27.98
N ARG A 237 9.23 7.17 26.65
CA ARG A 237 9.39 8.29 25.69
C ARG A 237 8.34 9.37 25.94
N PHE A 238 7.07 8.98 26.10
CA PHE A 238 6.01 9.95 26.43
C PHE A 238 6.17 10.55 27.82
N GLN A 239 6.73 9.81 28.77
CA GLN A 239 7.03 10.34 30.09
C GLN A 239 8.18 11.36 30.06
N GLU A 240 9.19 11.18 29.19
CA GLU A 240 10.24 12.18 28.96
C GLU A 240 9.65 13.50 28.46
N LEU A 241 8.74 13.41 27.49
CA LEU A 241 8.00 14.56 26.94
C LEU A 241 7.16 15.26 28.02
N ARG A 242 6.44 14.50 28.85
CA ARG A 242 5.64 15.05 29.97
C ARG A 242 6.51 15.70 31.05
N ALA A 243 7.66 15.11 31.36
CA ALA A 243 8.58 15.60 32.39
C ALA A 243 9.50 16.73 31.89
N GLY A 244 9.62 16.91 30.58
CA GLY A 244 10.60 17.80 29.95
C GLY A 244 12.04 17.38 30.24
N ARG A 245 12.30 16.07 30.34
CA ARG A 245 13.61 15.52 30.71
C ARG A 245 13.77 14.08 30.24
N ARG A 246 14.97 13.74 29.77
CA ARG A 246 15.35 12.39 29.33
C ARG A 246 15.70 11.46 30.48
N TYR A 247 15.48 10.17 30.28
CA TYR A 247 16.06 9.10 31.08
C TYR A 247 17.57 9.01 30.84
N ARG A 248 18.28 8.48 31.84
CA ARG A 248 19.70 8.10 31.70
C ARG A 248 19.95 6.77 32.39
N ARG A 249 21.02 6.08 32.00
CA ARG A 249 21.45 4.82 32.63
C ARG A 249 21.45 4.93 34.16
N GLY A 250 20.72 4.02 34.81
CA GLY A 250 20.54 3.98 36.26
C GLY A 250 19.22 4.57 36.76
N ASP A 251 18.49 5.30 35.92
CA ASP A 251 17.10 5.65 36.20
C ASP A 251 16.20 4.39 36.13
N THR A 252 15.08 4.47 36.83
CA THR A 252 14.08 3.41 36.98
C THR A 252 12.68 4.01 36.80
N PRO A 253 11.64 3.21 36.57
CA PRO A 253 10.27 3.72 36.51
C PRO A 253 9.87 4.52 37.75
N ALA A 254 10.38 4.13 38.93
CA ALA A 254 10.12 4.79 40.20
C ALA A 254 10.91 6.10 40.40
N SER A 255 12.11 6.23 39.83
CA SER A 255 12.89 7.48 39.94
C SER A 255 12.41 8.54 38.96
N GLY A 256 11.81 8.12 37.84
CA GLY A 256 11.56 8.99 36.69
C GLY A 256 12.85 9.42 36.00
N PRO A 257 12.74 10.28 34.96
CA PRO A 257 13.88 10.74 34.17
C PRO A 257 14.72 11.76 34.95
N THR A 258 16.04 11.55 35.04
CA THR A 258 16.99 12.47 35.70
C THR A 258 18.10 13.00 34.79
N GLY A 259 18.01 12.69 33.49
CA GLY A 259 18.96 13.06 32.45
C GLY A 259 18.83 14.50 31.93
N GLU A 260 19.18 14.68 30.66
CA GLU A 260 19.22 15.98 29.99
C GLU A 260 17.82 16.61 29.87
N PRO A 261 17.68 17.94 29.98
CA PRO A 261 16.40 18.61 29.70
C PRO A 261 15.92 18.33 28.28
N LEU A 262 14.61 18.15 28.12
CA LEU A 262 13.92 18.01 26.84
C LEU A 262 12.91 19.15 26.74
N GLY A 263 13.04 19.99 25.71
CA GLY A 263 12.17 21.15 25.50
C GLY A 263 11.02 20.83 24.54
N VAL A 264 9.82 21.29 24.87
CA VAL A 264 8.69 21.32 23.93
C VAL A 264 8.13 22.74 23.90
N ASP A 265 8.03 23.30 22.70
CA ASP A 265 7.39 24.56 22.38
C ASP A 265 5.93 24.32 21.95
N PHE A 266 5.05 24.23 22.95
CA PHE A 266 3.60 24.06 22.74
C PHE A 266 2.96 25.21 21.94
N ALA A 267 3.55 26.40 21.93
CA ALA A 267 3.05 27.51 21.11
C ALA A 267 3.36 27.33 19.61
N GLY A 268 4.10 26.28 19.24
CA GLY A 268 4.38 25.91 17.86
C GLY A 268 3.63 24.72 17.33
N VAL A 269 2.75 24.15 18.13
CA VAL A 269 1.86 23.10 17.67
C VAL A 269 0.72 23.71 16.86
N LEU A 270 0.44 23.11 15.70
CA LEU A 270 -0.71 23.47 14.88
C LEU A 270 -2.01 23.18 15.65
N PRO A 271 -2.94 24.15 15.74
CA PRO A 271 -4.16 24.01 16.54
C PRO A 271 -5.21 23.19 15.79
N MET A 272 -4.93 21.91 15.50
CA MET A 272 -5.86 21.01 14.82
C MET A 272 -7.14 20.85 15.67
N ARG A 273 -8.31 20.94 15.04
CA ARG A 273 -9.58 20.60 15.69
C ARG A 273 -9.54 19.15 16.20
N PRO A 274 -9.86 18.89 17.48
CA PRO A 274 -10.01 17.53 18.00
C PRO A 274 -11.11 16.74 17.30
N ASN A 275 -10.84 15.47 16.98
CA ASN A 275 -11.80 14.51 16.40
C ASN A 275 -12.59 15.09 15.20
N PRO A 276 -11.93 15.64 14.17
CA PRO A 276 -12.61 16.25 13.04
C PRO A 276 -13.37 15.19 12.23
N LYS A 277 -14.52 15.57 11.68
CA LYS A 277 -15.35 14.70 10.83
C LYS A 277 -15.64 15.37 9.50
N VAL A 278 -15.81 14.56 8.45
CA VAL A 278 -16.19 15.08 7.12
C VAL A 278 -17.53 15.83 7.20
N ALA A 279 -18.43 15.34 8.05
CA ALA A 279 -19.76 15.92 8.28
C ALA A 279 -19.73 17.29 8.97
N ASP A 280 -18.61 17.70 9.59
CA ASP A 280 -18.48 19.00 10.25
C ASP A 280 -18.42 20.16 9.23
N HIS A 281 -18.11 19.84 7.97
CA HIS A 281 -17.95 20.83 6.90
C HIS A 281 -19.01 20.66 5.80
N ALA A 282 -19.48 21.80 5.27
CA ALA A 282 -20.51 21.81 4.24
C ALA A 282 -20.06 21.08 2.95
N PRO A 283 -20.97 20.35 2.27
CA PRO A 283 -20.70 19.78 0.95
C PRO A 283 -20.11 20.81 -0.03
N GLY A 284 -19.02 20.46 -0.70
CA GLY A 284 -18.34 21.33 -1.67
C GLY A 284 -17.38 22.36 -1.06
N SER A 285 -17.21 22.39 0.27
CA SER A 285 -16.12 23.17 0.89
C SER A 285 -14.75 22.56 0.60
N GLU A 286 -13.71 23.40 0.57
CA GLU A 286 -12.33 22.96 0.31
C GLU A 286 -11.83 21.98 1.38
N ILE A 287 -12.13 22.24 2.66
CA ILE A 287 -11.77 21.35 3.77
C ILE A 287 -12.39 19.97 3.58
N ARG A 288 -13.69 19.93 3.29
CA ARG A 288 -14.40 18.66 3.06
C ARG A 288 -13.80 17.88 1.90
N ALA A 289 -13.53 18.54 0.78
CA ALA A 289 -12.92 17.89 -0.39
C ALA A 289 -11.56 17.28 -0.04
N ALA A 290 -10.73 18.02 0.70
CA ALA A 290 -9.42 17.55 1.15
C ALA A 290 -9.52 16.38 2.16
N GLN A 291 -10.49 16.39 3.08
CA GLN A 291 -10.73 15.28 4.01
C GLN A 291 -11.23 14.03 3.29
N GLU A 292 -12.16 14.17 2.33
CA GLU A 292 -12.63 13.05 1.51
C GLU A 292 -11.49 12.46 0.66
N GLU A 293 -10.61 13.30 0.11
CA GLU A 293 -9.41 12.85 -0.60
C GLU A 293 -8.43 12.11 0.32
N PHE A 294 -8.19 12.66 1.52
CA PHE A 294 -7.38 12.02 2.54
C PHE A 294 -7.94 10.63 2.90
N ASN A 295 -9.23 10.52 3.18
CA ASN A 295 -9.87 9.24 3.55
C ASN A 295 -9.81 8.20 2.42
N ARG A 296 -10.00 8.62 1.16
CA ARG A 296 -9.80 7.73 -0.01
C ARG A 296 -8.36 7.23 -0.09
N THR A 297 -7.38 8.12 0.11
CA THR A 297 -5.96 7.79 0.08
C THR A 297 -5.60 6.85 1.24
N TYR A 298 -6.19 7.05 2.42
CA TYR A 298 -5.95 6.22 3.59
C TYR A 298 -6.50 4.81 3.40
N CYS A 299 -7.74 4.67 2.93
CA CYS A 299 -8.29 3.35 2.62
C CYS A 299 -7.56 2.67 1.44
N THR A 300 -7.00 3.45 0.51
CA THR A 300 -6.10 2.94 -0.53
C THR A 300 -4.83 2.33 0.06
N LEU A 301 -4.22 3.02 1.03
CA LEU A 301 -3.07 2.49 1.76
C LEU A 301 -3.41 1.18 2.46
N LEU A 302 -4.51 1.12 3.23
CA LEU A 302 -4.93 -0.10 3.94
C LEU A 302 -5.17 -1.26 2.98
N HIS A 303 -5.79 -0.99 1.84
CA HIS A 303 -5.96 -1.98 0.79
C HIS A 303 -4.62 -2.53 0.29
N LEU A 304 -3.65 -1.66 -0.01
CA LEU A 304 -2.35 -2.08 -0.51
C LEU A 304 -1.55 -2.88 0.54
N LEU A 305 -1.63 -2.48 1.81
CA LEU A 305 -1.04 -3.23 2.93
C LEU A 305 -1.68 -4.61 3.08
N GLU A 306 -3.01 -4.69 3.04
CA GLU A 306 -3.73 -5.97 3.08
C GLU A 306 -3.30 -6.91 1.93
N GLN A 307 -3.16 -6.39 0.71
CA GLN A 307 -2.66 -7.19 -0.41
C GLN A 307 -1.19 -7.60 -0.22
N ALA A 308 -0.37 -6.70 0.34
CA ALA A 308 1.03 -7.00 0.64
C ALA A 308 1.16 -8.15 1.64
N PHE A 309 0.40 -8.11 2.73
CA PHE A 309 0.36 -9.17 3.74
C PHE A 309 -0.23 -10.48 3.22
N ASN A 310 -1.10 -10.45 2.20
CA ASN A 310 -1.78 -11.63 1.68
C ASN A 310 -1.17 -12.20 0.38
N GLY A 311 0.15 -12.02 0.19
CA GLY A 311 0.91 -12.70 -0.87
C GLY A 311 1.28 -11.81 -2.06
N SER A 312 1.23 -10.49 -1.90
CA SER A 312 1.75 -9.53 -2.90
C SER A 312 2.78 -8.56 -2.28
N PRO A 313 3.88 -9.06 -1.67
CA PRO A 313 4.80 -8.27 -0.84
C PRO A 313 5.42 -7.06 -1.56
N ARG A 314 5.55 -7.09 -2.89
CA ARG A 314 6.08 -5.93 -3.65
C ARG A 314 5.17 -4.69 -3.58
N LEU A 315 3.90 -4.86 -3.23
CA LEU A 315 2.97 -3.73 -3.01
C LEU A 315 3.32 -2.92 -1.76
N LEU A 316 4.16 -3.42 -0.88
CA LEU A 316 4.64 -2.67 0.27
C LEU A 316 5.38 -1.39 -0.13
N ALA A 317 6.21 -1.44 -1.18
CA ALA A 317 6.89 -0.25 -1.70
C ALA A 317 5.89 0.80 -2.24
N VAL A 318 4.77 0.36 -2.81
CA VAL A 318 3.69 1.23 -3.25
C VAL A 318 2.94 1.81 -2.05
N SER A 319 2.73 1.01 -1.01
CA SER A 319 2.11 1.43 0.25
C SER A 319 2.92 2.51 0.96
N VAL A 320 4.24 2.32 1.08
CA VAL A 320 5.16 3.33 1.64
C VAL A 320 5.09 4.65 0.86
N ALA A 321 5.00 4.59 -0.47
CA ALA A 321 4.79 5.79 -1.27
C ALA A 321 3.46 6.50 -0.97
N SER A 322 2.37 5.76 -0.76
CA SER A 322 1.09 6.33 -0.33
C SER A 322 1.15 6.99 1.05
N MET A 323 2.04 6.55 1.96
CA MET A 323 2.24 7.19 3.27
C MET A 323 2.81 8.61 3.15
N TYR A 324 3.73 8.86 2.21
CA TYR A 324 4.23 10.22 1.95
C TYR A 324 3.12 11.15 1.43
N GLN A 325 2.24 10.63 0.57
CA GLN A 325 1.09 11.39 0.09
C GLN A 325 0.12 11.71 1.24
N LEU A 326 -0.15 10.75 2.12
CA LEU A 326 -0.98 10.96 3.32
C LEU A 326 -0.38 12.01 4.25
N LYS A 327 0.94 11.98 4.49
CA LYS A 327 1.66 13.01 5.25
C LYS A 327 1.40 14.40 4.66
N ALA A 328 1.58 14.55 3.35
CA ALA A 328 1.37 15.83 2.68
C ALA A 328 -0.09 16.32 2.79
N GLN A 329 -1.07 15.44 2.58
CA GLN A 329 -2.50 15.75 2.70
C GLN A 329 -2.88 16.13 4.14
N ALA A 330 -2.43 15.38 5.14
CA ALA A 330 -2.69 15.66 6.55
C ALA A 330 -2.09 17.01 6.99
N GLN A 331 -0.83 17.28 6.62
CA GLN A 331 -0.18 18.57 6.92
C GLN A 331 -0.86 19.74 6.21
N ALA A 332 -1.38 19.55 4.99
CA ALA A 332 -2.16 20.57 4.29
C ALA A 332 -3.48 20.87 5.03
N LEU A 333 -4.19 19.84 5.49
CA LEU A 333 -5.38 19.99 6.34
C LEU A 333 -5.07 20.76 7.63
N MET A 334 -4.03 20.36 8.37
CA MET A 334 -3.62 21.00 9.64
C MET A 334 -3.08 22.44 9.49
N ARG A 335 -2.81 22.90 8.26
CA ARG A 335 -2.49 24.31 7.98
C ARG A 335 -3.69 25.10 7.46
N THR A 336 -4.80 24.44 7.17
CA THR A 336 -6.01 25.07 6.64
C THR A 336 -6.86 25.61 7.80
N PRO A 337 -7.12 26.95 7.87
CA PRO A 337 -7.92 27.53 8.94
C PRO A 337 -9.37 27.02 8.93
N ASP A 338 -9.90 26.70 10.11
CA ASP A 338 -11.25 26.15 10.30
C ASP A 338 -12.07 26.89 11.37
N GLY A 339 -11.90 28.22 11.41
CA GLY A 339 -12.60 29.09 12.36
C GLY A 339 -12.08 28.97 13.81
N ASP A 340 -12.46 29.93 14.66
CA ASP A 340 -12.16 29.95 16.10
C ASP A 340 -10.67 29.77 16.47
N GLY A 341 -9.76 30.11 15.56
CA GLY A 341 -8.32 29.92 15.75
C GLY A 341 -7.84 28.47 15.60
N ALA A 342 -8.72 27.54 15.22
CA ALA A 342 -8.41 26.16 14.92
C ALA A 342 -8.09 25.95 13.43
N THR A 343 -7.52 24.79 13.14
CA THR A 343 -7.24 24.29 11.80
C THR A 343 -7.98 22.98 11.57
N ALA A 344 -8.22 22.65 10.30
CA ALA A 344 -8.80 21.38 9.91
C ALA A 344 -7.86 20.22 10.26
N GLY A 345 -8.35 18.99 10.15
CA GLY A 345 -7.52 17.80 10.40
C GLY A 345 -7.98 16.59 9.60
N PRO A 346 -7.11 15.57 9.49
CA PRO A 346 -7.45 14.28 8.91
C PRO A 346 -8.52 13.57 9.76
N THR A 347 -9.44 12.85 9.10
CA THR A 347 -10.62 12.26 9.77
C THR A 347 -10.55 10.74 9.88
N PHE A 348 -9.77 10.08 9.00
CA PHE A 348 -9.59 8.62 8.95
C PHE A 348 -10.92 7.85 8.84
N GLU A 349 -11.94 8.43 8.22
CA GLU A 349 -13.22 7.74 8.04
C GLU A 349 -13.11 6.69 6.91
N TYR A 350 -13.73 5.54 7.11
CA TYR A 350 -13.72 4.46 6.11
C TYR A 350 -14.47 4.89 4.84
N VAL A 351 -13.83 4.65 3.69
CA VAL A 351 -14.43 4.82 2.36
C VAL A 351 -14.55 3.43 1.73
N PRO A 352 -15.74 2.95 1.36
CA PRO A 352 -15.87 1.61 0.78
C PRO A 352 -15.28 1.57 -0.64
N PRO A 353 -14.83 0.40 -1.15
CA PRO A 353 -14.15 0.28 -2.45
C PRO A 353 -14.89 0.94 -3.62
N GLU A 354 -16.22 0.87 -3.66
CA GLU A 354 -17.07 1.48 -4.69
C GLU A 354 -17.01 3.02 -4.71
N GLU A 355 -16.60 3.67 -3.62
CA GLU A 355 -16.53 5.13 -3.47
C GLU A 355 -15.09 5.68 -3.59
N ARG A 356 -14.08 4.81 -3.72
CA ARG A 356 -12.66 5.22 -3.82
C ARG A 356 -12.25 5.74 -5.19
N GLY A 357 -13.14 5.64 -6.18
CA GLY A 357 -12.82 5.98 -7.57
C GLY A 357 -11.98 4.92 -8.27
N TRP A 358 -11.68 3.78 -7.67
CA TRP A 358 -11.03 2.65 -8.33
C TRP A 358 -11.41 1.37 -7.58
N GLY A 359 -11.69 0.27 -8.29
CA GLY A 359 -12.16 -0.98 -7.68
C GLY A 359 -13.67 -1.22 -7.67
N ALA A 360 -14.49 -0.35 -8.28
CA ALA A 360 -15.88 -0.66 -8.59
C ALA A 360 -15.93 -1.73 -9.70
N GLY A 361 -16.18 -2.98 -9.33
CA GLY A 361 -16.32 -4.08 -10.29
C GLY A 361 -16.09 -5.45 -9.66
N ASP A 362 -16.97 -6.40 -9.99
CA ASP A 362 -16.91 -7.79 -9.53
C ASP A 362 -15.98 -8.66 -10.40
N GLU A 363 -15.36 -8.07 -11.43
CA GLU A 363 -14.51 -8.80 -12.36
C GLU A 363 -13.24 -9.30 -11.66
N PRO A 364 -12.98 -10.63 -11.70
CA PRO A 364 -11.84 -11.22 -11.00
C PRO A 364 -10.51 -10.82 -11.62
N GLN A 365 -10.48 -10.54 -12.93
CA GLN A 365 -9.31 -10.10 -13.68
C GLN A 365 -9.56 -8.70 -14.24
N ARG A 366 -8.76 -7.73 -13.79
CA ARG A 366 -8.87 -6.33 -14.23
C ARG A 366 -7.58 -5.55 -13.96
N VAL A 367 -7.52 -4.34 -14.52
CA VAL A 367 -6.50 -3.34 -14.21
C VAL A 367 -7.17 -2.10 -13.63
N ASP A 368 -6.85 -1.76 -12.39
CA ASP A 368 -7.31 -0.51 -11.75
C ASP A 368 -6.22 0.57 -11.88
N VAL A 369 -6.61 1.77 -12.29
CA VAL A 369 -5.71 2.95 -12.32
C VAL A 369 -5.76 3.63 -10.96
N LEU A 370 -4.66 3.61 -10.19
CA LEU A 370 -4.61 4.36 -8.93
C LEU A 370 -4.44 5.86 -9.21
N PRO A 371 -5.17 6.76 -8.52
CA PRO A 371 -4.97 8.21 -8.62
C PRO A 371 -3.49 8.59 -8.44
N HIS A 372 -2.91 9.34 -9.39
CA HIS A 372 -1.49 9.73 -9.39
C HIS A 372 -0.47 8.58 -9.19
N GLY A 373 -0.93 7.33 -9.30
CA GLY A 373 -0.19 6.14 -8.92
C GLY A 373 0.01 5.15 -10.07
N PRO A 374 0.39 3.90 -9.76
CA PRO A 374 0.58 2.84 -10.73
C PRO A 374 -0.72 2.28 -11.30
N TYR A 375 -0.59 1.33 -12.23
CA TYR A 375 -1.67 0.40 -12.56
C TYR A 375 -1.63 -0.78 -11.61
N LEU A 376 -2.72 -1.06 -10.92
CA LEU A 376 -2.87 -2.23 -10.05
C LEU A 376 -3.55 -3.35 -10.85
N VAL A 377 -2.82 -4.43 -11.09
CA VAL A 377 -3.31 -5.58 -11.86
C VAL A 377 -3.77 -6.67 -10.91
N ARG A 378 -4.98 -7.21 -11.13
CA ARG A 378 -5.61 -8.21 -10.26
C ARG A 378 -5.98 -9.49 -11.01
N GLY A 379 -6.09 -10.59 -10.27
CA GLY A 379 -6.57 -11.88 -10.78
C GLY A 379 -5.50 -12.69 -11.50
N GLY A 380 -4.22 -12.48 -11.16
CA GLY A 380 -3.10 -13.27 -11.70
C GLY A 380 -2.97 -13.18 -13.22
N ILE A 381 -3.24 -12.02 -13.81
CA ILE A 381 -3.13 -11.83 -15.26
C ILE A 381 -1.67 -12.02 -15.68
N PRO A 382 -1.36 -12.90 -16.66
CA PRO A 382 0.02 -13.16 -17.04
C PRO A 382 0.72 -11.92 -17.63
N LEU A 383 1.93 -11.62 -17.13
CA LEU A 383 2.80 -10.58 -17.64
C LEU A 383 3.96 -11.17 -18.46
N ARG A 384 4.26 -10.59 -19.62
CA ARG A 384 5.38 -11.02 -20.48
C ARG A 384 6.01 -9.86 -21.24
N ARG A 385 7.20 -10.05 -21.80
CA ARG A 385 7.77 -9.09 -22.75
C ARG A 385 7.37 -9.42 -24.19
N LYS A 386 7.18 -8.39 -25.02
CA LYS A 386 7.03 -8.54 -26.47
C LYS A 386 7.90 -7.52 -27.19
N ARG A 387 8.73 -8.01 -28.11
CA ARG A 387 9.67 -7.21 -28.88
C ARG A 387 9.21 -7.09 -30.33
N LYS A 388 9.29 -5.89 -30.90
CA LYS A 388 8.97 -5.69 -32.31
C LYS A 388 10.10 -6.20 -33.19
N ILE A 389 9.75 -7.03 -34.17
CA ILE A 389 10.67 -7.49 -35.20
C ILE A 389 10.51 -6.58 -36.43
N VAL A 390 11.63 -6.07 -36.92
CA VAL A 390 11.71 -5.22 -38.11
C VAL A 390 12.57 -5.89 -39.20
N SER A 391 12.34 -5.51 -40.45
CA SER A 391 13.19 -5.91 -41.57
C SER A 391 14.52 -5.13 -41.60
N ALA A 392 15.41 -5.47 -42.53
CA ALA A 392 16.66 -4.74 -42.76
C ALA A 392 16.42 -3.25 -43.11
N GLU A 393 15.30 -2.93 -43.75
CA GLU A 393 14.84 -1.57 -44.10
C GLU A 393 13.93 -0.98 -43.01
N ASN A 394 14.05 -1.47 -41.78
CA ASN A 394 13.34 -1.00 -40.59
C ASN A 394 11.80 -1.04 -40.68
N SER A 395 11.24 -1.94 -41.48
CA SER A 395 9.80 -2.08 -41.60
C SER A 395 9.26 -3.09 -40.58
N ALA A 396 8.22 -2.72 -39.83
CA ALA A 396 7.60 -3.59 -38.83
C ALA A 396 7.02 -4.88 -39.46
N LEU A 397 7.41 -6.03 -38.91
CA LEU A 397 7.02 -7.36 -39.41
C LEU A 397 6.08 -8.08 -38.45
N THR A 398 6.47 -8.26 -37.19
CA THR A 398 5.64 -8.94 -36.18
C THR A 398 6.07 -8.60 -34.74
N TRP A 399 5.33 -9.11 -33.75
CA TRP A 399 5.72 -9.10 -32.35
C TRP A 399 6.28 -10.46 -31.95
N GLN A 400 7.54 -10.50 -31.52
CA GLN A 400 8.12 -11.69 -30.90
C GLN A 400 7.75 -11.74 -29.42
N THR A 401 7.13 -12.84 -29.00
CA THR A 401 6.87 -13.09 -27.57
C THR A 401 8.16 -13.51 -26.90
N GLY A 402 8.56 -12.76 -25.88
CA GLY A 402 9.69 -13.07 -25.02
C GLY A 402 9.22 -13.72 -23.72
N ASP A 403 10.10 -13.62 -22.71
CA ASP A 403 9.92 -14.32 -21.44
C ASP A 403 8.73 -13.80 -20.64
N ALA A 404 8.15 -14.72 -19.86
CA ALA A 404 7.19 -14.37 -18.82
C ALA A 404 7.92 -13.65 -17.69
N LEU A 405 7.29 -12.62 -17.15
CA LEU A 405 7.77 -11.91 -15.97
C LEU A 405 7.07 -12.50 -14.74
N PRO A 406 7.80 -12.92 -13.69
CA PRO A 406 7.17 -13.40 -12.46
C PRO A 406 6.28 -12.33 -11.83
N THR A 407 5.05 -12.72 -11.50
CA THR A 407 4.04 -11.84 -10.89
C THR A 407 3.41 -12.50 -9.67
N GLU A 408 3.11 -11.67 -8.69
CA GLU A 408 2.23 -11.99 -7.56
C GLU A 408 0.75 -11.99 -8.02
N PRO A 409 -0.20 -12.50 -7.22
CA PRO A 409 -1.63 -12.51 -7.57
C PRO A 409 -2.18 -11.10 -7.87
N VAL A 410 -1.68 -10.10 -7.14
CA VAL A 410 -1.88 -8.69 -7.39
C VAL A 410 -0.53 -8.02 -7.54
N TYR A 411 -0.34 -7.18 -8.56
CA TYR A 411 0.94 -6.52 -8.79
C TYR A 411 0.76 -5.13 -9.39
N ALA A 412 1.70 -4.23 -9.10
CA ALA A 412 1.65 -2.85 -9.57
C ALA A 412 2.62 -2.62 -10.74
N LEU A 413 2.13 -2.05 -11.85
CA LEU A 413 2.94 -1.65 -13.00
C LEU A 413 3.18 -0.13 -13.00
N CYS A 414 4.41 0.27 -13.30
CA CYS A 414 4.81 1.67 -13.33
C CYS A 414 4.03 2.43 -14.42
N ARG A 415 3.39 3.53 -14.01
CA ARG A 415 2.72 4.48 -14.91
C ARG A 415 3.53 5.75 -15.14
N CYS A 416 4.33 6.15 -14.14
CA CYS A 416 5.07 7.42 -14.16
C CYS A 416 6.31 7.44 -15.06
N GLY A 417 6.84 6.28 -15.45
CA GLY A 417 8.07 6.18 -16.25
C GLY A 417 9.38 6.35 -15.46
N HIS A 418 9.33 6.50 -14.14
CA HIS A 418 10.52 6.77 -13.31
C HIS A 418 10.91 5.65 -12.34
N SER A 419 10.12 4.59 -12.23
CA SER A 419 10.44 3.46 -11.34
C SER A 419 11.79 2.82 -11.66
N ARG A 420 12.57 2.43 -10.65
CA ARG A 420 13.84 1.70 -10.82
C ARG A 420 13.63 0.21 -11.07
N SER A 421 12.43 -0.32 -10.79
CA SER A 421 12.06 -1.73 -10.96
C SER A 421 11.15 -1.98 -12.18
N LYS A 422 11.16 -1.08 -13.17
CA LYS A 422 10.33 -1.20 -14.39
C LYS A 422 10.39 -2.63 -14.98
N PRO A 423 9.25 -3.18 -15.40
CA PRO A 423 7.95 -2.52 -15.60
C PRO A 423 7.12 -2.37 -14.32
N PHE A 424 7.59 -2.88 -13.18
CA PHE A 424 6.88 -2.79 -11.91
C PHE A 424 6.99 -1.39 -11.29
N CYS A 425 6.09 -1.09 -10.36
CA CYS A 425 6.15 0.12 -9.55
C CYS A 425 6.97 -0.14 -8.27
N ASP A 426 7.79 0.82 -7.88
CA ASP A 426 8.57 0.84 -6.63
C ASP A 426 8.21 2.04 -5.74
N GLY A 427 7.06 2.67 -5.98
CA GLY A 427 6.64 3.84 -5.21
C GLY A 427 7.24 5.19 -5.65
N THR A 428 8.22 5.22 -6.57
CA THR A 428 8.88 6.46 -7.03
C THR A 428 7.91 7.57 -7.46
N HIS A 429 6.72 7.21 -7.95
CA HIS A 429 5.69 8.17 -8.38
C HIS A 429 5.29 9.18 -7.31
N ALA A 430 5.22 8.78 -6.03
CA ALA A 430 4.86 9.69 -4.94
C ALA A 430 5.99 10.69 -4.65
N LEU A 431 7.24 10.23 -4.65
CA LEU A 431 8.43 11.05 -4.39
C LEU A 431 8.64 12.15 -5.44
N ILE A 432 8.26 11.88 -6.70
CA ILE A 432 8.40 12.85 -7.79
C ILE A 432 7.12 13.67 -8.04
N GLY A 433 6.06 13.46 -7.26
CA GLY A 433 4.76 14.12 -7.46
C GLY A 433 4.15 13.85 -8.83
N PHE A 434 4.10 12.58 -9.26
CA PHE A 434 3.62 12.22 -10.60
C PHE A 434 2.17 12.67 -10.85
N ASP A 435 1.98 13.51 -11.87
CA ASP A 435 0.65 13.86 -12.36
C ASP A 435 0.10 12.78 -13.31
N GLY A 436 -0.69 11.88 -12.73
CA GLY A 436 -1.40 10.82 -13.43
C GLY A 436 -2.80 11.19 -13.91
N THR A 437 -3.17 12.47 -13.94
CA THR A 437 -4.51 12.92 -14.36
C THR A 437 -4.87 12.34 -15.73
N GLU A 438 -6.03 11.67 -15.79
CA GLU A 438 -6.51 11.00 -16.98
C GLU A 438 -7.25 11.98 -17.90
N SER A 439 -6.99 11.88 -19.20
CA SER A 439 -7.45 12.79 -20.24
C SER A 439 -7.88 12.07 -21.54
N ALA A 440 -7.90 10.73 -21.52
CA ALA A 440 -8.36 9.92 -22.65
C ALA A 440 -9.81 10.26 -23.04
N ASP A 441 -10.09 10.27 -24.35
CA ASP A 441 -11.45 10.32 -24.85
C ASP A 441 -12.13 8.97 -24.61
N VAL A 442 -13.20 8.98 -23.81
CA VAL A 442 -13.91 7.77 -23.37
C VAL A 442 -15.12 7.44 -24.24
N ARG A 443 -15.32 8.16 -25.35
CA ARG A 443 -16.37 7.80 -26.31
C ARG A 443 -16.09 6.42 -26.92
N PRO A 444 -17.13 5.61 -27.20
CA PRO A 444 -16.96 4.31 -27.82
C PRO A 444 -16.17 4.37 -29.12
N TYR A 445 -15.39 3.31 -29.41
CA TYR A 445 -14.60 3.20 -30.63
C TYR A 445 -15.44 3.42 -31.89
N GLU A 446 -16.67 2.89 -31.93
CA GLU A 446 -17.58 3.04 -33.06
C GLU A 446 -17.95 4.51 -33.35
N GLU A 447 -17.96 5.37 -32.34
CA GLU A 447 -18.25 6.81 -32.50
C GLU A 447 -17.02 7.60 -32.99
N LEU A 448 -15.82 7.17 -32.58
CA LEU A 448 -14.55 7.83 -32.92
C LEU A 448 -13.98 7.34 -34.27
N GLN A 449 -14.40 6.19 -34.76
CA GLN A 449 -13.77 5.56 -35.90
C GLN A 449 -13.98 6.34 -37.20
N HIS A 450 -12.91 6.46 -37.96
CA HIS A 450 -12.93 6.81 -39.37
C HIS A 450 -12.98 5.53 -40.20
N VAL A 451 -14.02 5.40 -41.02
CA VAL A 451 -14.26 4.22 -41.85
C VAL A 451 -13.79 4.46 -43.27
N HIS A 452 -12.93 3.57 -43.76
CA HIS A 452 -12.39 3.57 -45.12
C HIS A 452 -12.72 2.24 -45.81
N ASP A 453 -13.50 2.29 -46.88
CA ASP A 453 -13.99 1.09 -47.54
C ASP A 453 -13.07 0.61 -48.66
N GLY A 454 -13.04 -0.71 -48.81
CA GLY A 454 -12.52 -1.43 -49.96
C GLY A 454 -13.50 -2.51 -50.43
N VAL A 455 -13.10 -3.32 -51.40
CA VAL A 455 -13.87 -4.47 -51.86
C VAL A 455 -13.70 -5.63 -50.88
N GLY A 456 -14.78 -6.00 -50.18
CA GLY A 456 -14.79 -7.12 -49.23
C GLY A 456 -14.08 -6.84 -47.91
N ILE A 457 -13.78 -5.57 -47.61
CA ILE A 457 -13.20 -5.11 -46.35
C ILE A 457 -13.61 -3.66 -46.09
N SER A 458 -13.81 -3.30 -44.83
CA SER A 458 -14.00 -1.93 -44.36
C SER A 458 -13.03 -1.70 -43.21
N ALA A 459 -12.00 -0.89 -43.45
CA ALA A 459 -10.98 -0.57 -42.45
C ALA A 459 -11.50 0.55 -41.55
N GLN A 460 -11.44 0.33 -40.24
CA GLN A 460 -11.88 1.27 -39.21
C GLN A 460 -10.65 1.78 -38.48
N ARG A 461 -10.59 3.09 -38.23
CA ARG A 461 -9.43 3.71 -37.57
C ARG A 461 -9.82 4.75 -36.53
N VAL A 462 -9.31 4.60 -35.31
CA VAL A 462 -9.30 5.66 -34.29
C VAL A 462 -7.86 6.11 -34.09
N GLY A 463 -7.56 7.35 -34.49
CA GLY A 463 -6.19 7.86 -34.54
C GLY A 463 -5.58 8.10 -33.15
N GLU A 464 -6.42 8.45 -32.20
CA GLU A 464 -6.14 8.79 -30.81
C GLU A 464 -5.55 7.59 -30.04
N LEU A 465 -5.85 6.36 -30.49
CA LEU A 465 -5.31 5.12 -29.93
C LEU A 465 -3.95 4.74 -30.54
N CYS A 466 -3.44 5.47 -31.52
CA CYS A 466 -2.25 5.06 -32.27
C CYS A 466 -0.98 5.23 -31.42
N ILE A 467 -0.30 4.13 -31.09
CA ILE A 467 1.03 4.18 -30.45
C ILE A 467 2.19 4.33 -31.44
N HIS A 468 1.90 4.54 -32.72
CA HIS A 468 2.87 4.67 -33.80
C HIS A 468 3.79 3.45 -34.01
N ALA A 469 3.29 2.23 -33.75
CA ALA A 469 4.05 0.98 -33.96
C ALA A 469 4.40 0.67 -35.44
N ALA A 470 3.80 1.39 -36.39
CA ALA A 470 4.09 1.41 -37.83
C ALA A 470 3.74 0.15 -38.66
N PHE A 471 3.01 -0.84 -38.11
CA PHE A 471 2.51 -1.99 -38.88
C PHE A 471 1.60 -1.61 -40.07
N CYS A 472 0.84 -0.51 -39.94
CA CYS A 472 -0.05 -0.02 -40.99
C CYS A 472 0.68 0.62 -42.19
N ILE A 473 1.94 1.04 -42.02
CA ILE A 473 2.77 1.60 -43.09
C ILE A 473 3.39 0.45 -43.90
N GLY A 474 3.97 -0.54 -43.21
CA GLY A 474 4.57 -1.74 -43.78
C GLY A 474 5.73 -1.49 -44.75
N ARG A 475 6.23 -2.55 -45.41
CA ARG A 475 7.38 -2.50 -46.34
C ARG A 475 7.08 -1.85 -47.70
N THR A 476 5.84 -1.97 -48.18
CA THR A 476 5.48 -1.62 -49.56
C THR A 476 4.88 -0.22 -49.65
N ARG A 477 3.69 -0.03 -49.08
CA ARG A 477 2.95 1.22 -49.00
C ARG A 477 1.90 1.17 -47.88
N PRO A 478 1.43 2.31 -47.36
CA PRO A 478 0.44 2.36 -46.28
C PRO A 478 -0.89 1.70 -46.65
N ILE A 479 -1.61 1.19 -45.64
CA ILE A 479 -2.96 0.61 -45.83
C ILE A 479 -3.88 1.54 -46.61
N ALA A 480 -3.84 2.85 -46.33
CA ALA A 480 -4.66 3.85 -47.00
C ALA A 480 -4.50 3.85 -48.53
N GLU A 481 -3.31 3.56 -49.05
CA GLU A 481 -3.03 3.48 -50.48
C GLU A 481 -3.37 2.11 -51.09
N MET A 482 -3.56 1.08 -50.25
CA MET A 482 -3.86 -0.28 -50.68
C MET A 482 -5.37 -0.55 -50.79
N LEU A 483 -6.20 0.23 -50.10
CA LEU A 483 -7.64 -0.04 -49.97
C LEU A 483 -8.37 -0.10 -51.32
N ALA A 484 -7.98 0.73 -52.29
CA ALA A 484 -8.59 0.73 -53.63
C ALA A 484 -8.36 -0.58 -54.41
N GLU A 485 -7.36 -1.38 -54.03
CA GLU A 485 -6.93 -2.60 -54.73
C GLU A 485 -7.36 -3.88 -54.01
N THR A 486 -8.18 -3.76 -52.97
CA THR A 486 -8.69 -4.88 -52.16
C THR A 486 -9.63 -5.82 -52.90
N GLY A 487 -9.91 -5.59 -54.19
CA GLY A 487 -10.49 -6.60 -55.07
C GLY A 487 -9.57 -7.82 -55.20
N ASP A 488 -8.25 -7.62 -55.14
CA ASP A 488 -7.26 -8.67 -55.01
C ASP A 488 -7.27 -9.25 -53.58
N SER A 489 -7.44 -10.57 -53.48
CA SER A 489 -7.44 -11.28 -52.19
C SER A 489 -6.11 -11.21 -51.45
N ASP A 490 -4.99 -11.11 -52.15
CA ASP A 490 -3.66 -11.05 -51.55
C ASP A 490 -3.43 -9.67 -50.91
N VAL A 491 -3.86 -8.60 -51.59
CA VAL A 491 -3.85 -7.23 -51.04
C VAL A 491 -4.74 -7.17 -49.80
N ARG A 492 -5.96 -7.71 -49.89
CA ARG A 492 -6.91 -7.74 -48.77
C ARG A 492 -6.37 -8.51 -47.57
N SER A 493 -5.81 -9.71 -47.79
CA SER A 493 -5.21 -10.52 -46.73
C SER A 493 -3.99 -9.82 -46.10
N ASN A 494 -3.20 -9.11 -46.90
CA ASN A 494 -2.08 -8.31 -46.40
C ASN A 494 -2.54 -7.17 -45.48
N ILE A 495 -3.61 -6.46 -45.85
CA ILE A 495 -4.20 -5.41 -45.00
C ILE A 495 -4.71 -6.00 -43.68
N MET A 496 -5.49 -7.08 -43.74
CA MET A 496 -6.01 -7.75 -42.54
C MET A 496 -4.88 -8.15 -41.59
N GLY A 497 -3.85 -8.82 -42.09
CA GLY A 497 -2.68 -9.21 -41.28
C GLY A 497 -1.97 -8.00 -40.66
N ARG A 498 -1.83 -6.87 -41.37
CA ARG A 498 -1.22 -5.65 -40.79
C ARG A 498 -2.08 -5.03 -39.69
N ILE A 499 -3.41 -5.02 -39.87
CA ILE A 499 -4.36 -4.50 -38.89
C ILE A 499 -4.32 -5.35 -37.61
N GLU A 500 -4.26 -6.67 -37.74
CA GLU A 500 -4.18 -7.60 -36.60
C GLU A 500 -2.91 -7.40 -35.76
N HIS A 501 -1.81 -6.91 -36.35
CA HIS A 501 -0.58 -6.59 -35.61
C HIS A 501 -0.61 -5.22 -34.90
N CYS A 502 -1.64 -4.39 -35.13
CA CYS A 502 -1.80 -3.11 -34.42
C CYS A 502 -2.11 -3.37 -32.94
N PRO A 503 -1.21 -3.07 -31.99
CA PRO A 503 -1.39 -3.49 -30.60
C PRO A 503 -2.54 -2.76 -29.90
N SER A 504 -2.72 -1.47 -30.18
CA SER A 504 -3.74 -0.65 -29.52
C SER A 504 -5.16 -0.84 -30.06
N GLY A 505 -5.33 -1.59 -31.15
CA GLY A 505 -6.60 -1.63 -31.85
C GLY A 505 -6.99 -0.29 -32.47
N SER A 506 -6.02 0.62 -32.69
CA SER A 506 -6.22 1.86 -33.45
C SER A 506 -6.70 1.58 -34.88
N TYR A 507 -6.31 0.43 -35.44
CA TYR A 507 -6.94 -0.14 -36.62
C TYR A 507 -7.70 -1.41 -36.24
N SER A 508 -8.88 -1.56 -36.84
CA SER A 508 -9.69 -2.78 -36.91
C SER A 508 -10.33 -2.88 -38.30
N TYR A 509 -11.03 -3.96 -38.59
CA TYR A 509 -11.74 -4.08 -39.87
C TYR A 509 -13.04 -4.86 -39.73
N ALA A 510 -13.95 -4.65 -40.67
CA ALA A 510 -15.13 -5.49 -40.89
C ALA A 510 -15.12 -6.00 -42.33
N LEU A 511 -15.92 -7.02 -42.66
CA LEU A 511 -16.04 -7.52 -44.05
C LEU A 511 -16.89 -6.60 -44.96
N ARG A 512 -17.62 -5.66 -44.36
CA ARG A 512 -18.44 -4.66 -45.03
C ARG A 512 -18.65 -3.46 -44.12
N ARG A 513 -18.95 -2.29 -44.68
CA ARG A 513 -19.33 -1.09 -43.90
C ARG A 513 -20.49 -1.40 -42.95
N GLY A 514 -20.35 -1.00 -41.69
CA GLY A 514 -21.34 -1.27 -40.63
C GLY A 514 -21.53 -2.76 -40.31
N GLY A 515 -20.59 -3.62 -40.72
CA GLY A 515 -20.51 -5.00 -40.26
C GLY A 515 -19.85 -5.09 -38.88
N GLU A 516 -19.91 -6.28 -38.28
CA GLU A 516 -19.22 -6.58 -37.02
C GLU A 516 -17.70 -6.38 -37.17
N THR A 517 -17.11 -5.69 -36.20
CA THR A 517 -15.68 -5.47 -36.11
C THR A 517 -14.97 -6.79 -35.80
N ILE A 518 -14.02 -7.16 -36.66
CA ILE A 518 -13.20 -8.35 -36.53
C ILE A 518 -11.87 -7.96 -35.89
N GLU A 519 -11.53 -8.68 -34.82
CA GLU A 519 -10.26 -8.56 -34.11
C GLU A 519 -9.65 -9.97 -33.92
N PRO A 520 -8.32 -10.10 -33.85
CA PRO A 520 -7.66 -11.38 -33.61
C PRO A 520 -8.04 -11.93 -32.23
N GLY A 521 -8.25 -13.24 -32.11
CA GLY A 521 -8.47 -13.87 -30.80
C GLY A 521 -7.21 -13.80 -29.94
N LEU A 522 -7.25 -13.04 -28.85
CA LEU A 522 -6.13 -12.89 -27.92
C LEU A 522 -6.54 -13.38 -26.51
N PRO A 523 -5.68 -14.13 -25.80
CA PRO A 523 -5.96 -14.53 -24.42
C PRO A 523 -5.81 -13.33 -23.47
N PRO A 524 -6.47 -13.36 -22.29
CA PRO A 524 -6.21 -12.41 -21.21
C PRO A 524 -4.73 -12.40 -20.83
N ALA A 525 -4.05 -11.27 -21.07
CA ALA A 525 -2.64 -11.07 -20.74
C ALA A 525 -2.25 -9.60 -20.82
N ILE A 526 -1.14 -9.26 -20.16
CA ILE A 526 -0.43 -7.99 -20.34
C ILE A 526 0.95 -8.26 -20.94
N ALA A 527 1.28 -7.53 -22.00
CA ALA A 527 2.62 -7.55 -22.58
C ALA A 527 3.32 -6.19 -22.43
N VAL A 528 4.54 -6.19 -21.92
CA VAL A 528 5.41 -5.01 -21.92
C VAL A 528 6.04 -4.91 -23.31
N LEU A 529 5.69 -3.86 -24.04
CA LEU A 529 6.19 -3.67 -25.40
C LEU A 529 7.58 -3.05 -25.42
N GLU A 530 8.43 -3.62 -26.25
CA GLU A 530 9.72 -3.07 -26.68
C GLU A 530 9.71 -2.96 -28.21
N GLU A 531 10.04 -1.79 -28.73
CA GLU A 531 10.11 -1.51 -30.15
C GLU A 531 11.55 -1.63 -30.68
N GLU A 532 11.80 -1.17 -31.91
CA GLU A 532 13.14 -1.19 -32.50
C GLU A 532 14.18 -0.50 -31.61
N ASP A 533 15.43 -0.96 -31.71
CA ASP A 533 16.57 -0.43 -30.97
C ASP A 533 16.42 -0.42 -29.44
N GLY A 534 15.54 -1.25 -28.87
CA GLY A 534 15.32 -1.34 -27.42
C GLY A 534 14.44 -0.21 -26.87
N LEU A 535 13.62 0.43 -27.71
CA LEU A 535 12.76 1.52 -27.29
C LEU A 535 11.63 0.97 -26.42
N ALA A 536 11.53 1.45 -25.17
CA ALA A 536 10.45 1.06 -24.28
C ALA A 536 9.13 1.68 -24.75
N SER A 537 8.07 0.86 -24.83
CA SER A 537 6.77 1.26 -25.40
C SER A 537 5.63 1.03 -24.39
N ALA A 538 4.39 0.85 -24.85
CA ALA A 538 3.20 0.75 -24.00
C ALA A 538 3.09 -0.58 -23.22
N LEU A 539 2.17 -0.64 -22.27
CA LEU A 539 1.63 -1.90 -21.74
C LEU A 539 0.47 -2.33 -22.65
N TRP A 540 0.58 -3.50 -23.28
CA TRP A 540 -0.42 -4.07 -24.17
C TRP A 540 -1.33 -5.03 -23.40
N VAL A 541 -2.53 -4.56 -23.07
CA VAL A 541 -3.56 -5.33 -22.37
C VAL A 541 -4.43 -6.02 -23.43
N THR A 542 -4.67 -7.32 -23.29
CA THR A 542 -5.31 -8.17 -24.31
C THR A 542 -6.35 -9.10 -23.70
N GLY A 543 -7.25 -9.63 -24.55
CA GLY A 543 -8.23 -10.65 -24.18
C GLY A 543 -9.42 -10.13 -23.40
N GLY A 544 -9.79 -8.86 -23.58
CA GLY A 544 -10.98 -8.28 -22.94
C GLY A 544 -10.81 -8.02 -21.44
N VAL A 545 -9.57 -7.90 -20.94
CA VAL A 545 -9.31 -7.48 -19.57
C VAL A 545 -9.81 -6.04 -19.38
N PRO A 546 -10.76 -5.79 -18.45
CA PRO A 546 -11.25 -4.45 -18.15
C PRO A 546 -10.17 -3.55 -17.56
N VAL A 547 -10.26 -2.25 -17.86
CA VAL A 547 -9.41 -1.21 -17.28
C VAL A 547 -10.31 -0.17 -16.63
N HIS A 548 -10.17 0.01 -15.31
CA HIS A 548 -10.95 0.97 -14.53
C HIS A 548 -10.12 2.20 -14.24
N ARG A 549 -10.68 3.37 -14.56
CA ARG A 549 -10.04 4.67 -14.37
C ARG A 549 -10.01 5.04 -12.89
N ALA A 550 -9.23 6.07 -12.55
CA ALA A 550 -9.10 6.60 -11.20
C ALA A 550 -10.33 7.39 -10.72
N ASP A 551 -11.30 7.65 -11.62
CA ASP A 551 -12.62 8.24 -11.31
C ASP A 551 -13.74 7.19 -11.18
N GLY A 552 -13.40 5.90 -11.18
CA GLY A 552 -14.29 4.77 -10.97
C GLY A 552 -15.01 4.31 -12.22
N ARG A 553 -14.83 5.01 -13.36
CA ARG A 553 -15.49 4.67 -14.62
C ARG A 553 -14.66 3.66 -15.42
N PRO A 554 -15.27 2.65 -16.04
CA PRO A 554 -14.55 1.75 -16.92
C PRO A 554 -14.16 2.46 -18.22
N LEU A 555 -13.02 2.08 -18.79
CA LEU A 555 -12.79 2.25 -20.22
C LEU A 555 -13.62 1.23 -21.01
N GLU A 556 -13.95 1.54 -22.26
CA GLU A 556 -14.54 0.55 -23.16
C GLU A 556 -13.68 -0.72 -23.17
N THR A 557 -14.27 -1.83 -22.74
CA THR A 557 -13.56 -3.11 -22.69
C THR A 557 -13.43 -3.65 -24.10
N ARG A 558 -12.19 -3.74 -24.57
CA ARG A 558 -11.85 -4.17 -25.93
C ARG A 558 -10.93 -5.39 -25.90
N ASN A 559 -10.88 -6.14 -27.00
CA ASN A 559 -9.99 -7.29 -27.10
C ASN A 559 -8.50 -6.90 -26.98
N ARG A 560 -8.14 -5.65 -27.29
CA ARG A 560 -6.81 -5.10 -26.98
C ARG A 560 -6.81 -3.58 -26.78
N VAL A 561 -5.98 -3.12 -25.85
CA VAL A 561 -5.73 -1.70 -25.57
C VAL A 561 -4.28 -1.50 -25.12
N THR A 562 -3.76 -0.29 -25.27
CA THR A 562 -2.39 0.06 -24.85
C THR A 562 -2.39 1.16 -23.81
N LEU A 563 -1.82 0.88 -22.63
CA LEU A 563 -1.70 1.84 -21.54
C LEU A 563 -0.33 2.54 -21.55
N CYS A 564 -0.32 3.83 -21.23
CA CYS A 564 0.88 4.64 -21.11
C CYS A 564 1.68 4.23 -19.87
N ARG A 565 2.97 3.96 -20.03
CA ARG A 565 3.88 3.70 -18.90
C ARG A 565 5.10 4.63 -18.84
N CYS A 566 5.17 5.60 -19.74
CA CYS A 566 6.24 6.61 -19.76
C CYS A 566 5.88 7.89 -18.99
N GLY A 567 4.64 8.00 -18.48
CA GLY A 567 4.14 9.17 -17.76
C GLY A 567 3.81 10.39 -18.62
N GLN A 568 4.15 10.40 -19.91
CA GLN A 568 4.10 11.62 -20.74
C GLN A 568 2.99 11.63 -21.81
N SER A 569 2.09 10.64 -21.85
CA SER A 569 0.96 10.69 -22.79
C SER A 569 0.03 11.86 -22.47
N ALA A 570 -0.49 12.49 -23.53
CA ALA A 570 -1.55 13.49 -23.46
C ALA A 570 -2.95 12.86 -23.39
N GLY A 571 -3.07 11.55 -23.60
CA GLY A 571 -4.32 10.77 -23.53
C GLY A 571 -4.31 9.73 -22.42
N LYS A 572 -3.72 10.03 -21.24
CA LYS A 572 -3.66 9.07 -20.12
C LYS A 572 -5.06 8.56 -19.76
N PRO A 573 -5.23 7.29 -19.39
CA PRO A 573 -4.18 6.29 -19.19
C PRO A 573 -3.73 5.60 -20.49
N LEU A 574 -4.32 5.92 -21.65
CA LEU A 574 -3.95 5.33 -22.93
C LEU A 574 -2.59 5.85 -23.41
N CYS A 575 -1.90 5.02 -24.20
CA CYS A 575 -0.67 5.43 -24.87
C CYS A 575 -0.99 6.09 -26.22
N ASP A 576 -0.41 7.26 -26.47
CA ASP A 576 -0.52 8.04 -27.72
C ASP A 576 0.78 8.02 -28.56
N GLY A 577 1.72 7.13 -28.21
CA GLY A 577 3.03 7.04 -28.86
C GLY A 577 4.05 8.10 -28.44
N THR A 578 3.76 8.96 -27.46
CA THR A 578 4.71 9.98 -26.96
C THR A 578 6.03 9.37 -26.47
N HIS A 579 6.04 8.10 -26.02
CA HIS A 579 7.26 7.37 -25.65
C HIS A 579 8.31 7.36 -26.76
N ARG A 580 7.92 7.37 -28.05
CA ARG A 580 8.85 7.50 -29.18
C ARG A 580 9.51 8.87 -29.25
N LYS A 581 8.74 9.92 -29.00
CA LYS A 581 9.21 11.32 -29.10
C LYS A 581 10.23 11.65 -28.02
N ILE A 582 10.06 11.07 -26.84
CA ILE A 582 10.93 11.29 -25.67
C ILE A 582 12.03 10.24 -25.54
N ASP A 583 12.16 9.33 -26.51
CA ASP A 583 13.09 8.20 -26.46
C ASP A 583 13.03 7.42 -25.13
N PHE A 584 11.82 7.01 -24.72
CA PHE A 584 11.62 6.34 -23.44
C PHE A 584 12.38 5.00 -23.38
N ARG A 585 13.19 4.82 -22.33
CA ARG A 585 13.98 3.61 -22.05
C ARG A 585 13.69 3.11 -20.64
N GLU A 586 13.80 1.79 -20.42
CA GLU A 586 13.65 1.23 -19.06
C GLU A 586 14.90 1.44 -18.20
N GLU A 587 16.07 1.24 -18.80
CA GLU A 587 17.37 1.54 -18.22
C GLU A 587 17.88 2.87 -18.79
N ALA A 588 18.44 3.74 -17.95
CA ALA A 588 19.24 4.85 -18.47
C ALA A 588 20.46 4.25 -19.18
N PRO A 589 20.91 4.78 -20.33
CA PRO A 589 22.23 4.43 -20.85
C PRO A 589 23.25 4.73 -19.74
N GLY A 590 23.84 3.69 -19.16
CA GLY A 590 24.65 3.82 -17.95
C GLY A 590 25.81 4.81 -18.14
N PRO A 591 26.20 5.57 -17.11
CA PRO A 591 27.43 6.34 -17.17
C PRO A 591 28.61 5.37 -17.24
N ALA A 592 29.51 5.58 -18.20
CA ALA A 592 30.80 4.92 -18.19
C ALA A 592 31.58 5.36 -16.94
N GLY A 593 31.64 4.49 -15.93
CA GLY A 593 32.59 4.56 -14.81
C GLY A 593 32.38 5.71 -13.82
N GLY A 594 31.86 5.38 -12.63
CA GLY A 594 31.92 6.27 -11.46
C GLY A 594 30.96 5.80 -10.37
N ALA A 595 31.51 5.30 -9.27
CA ALA A 595 30.76 4.91 -8.08
C ALA A 595 29.94 6.10 -7.55
N ALA A 596 28.62 5.94 -7.45
CA ALA A 596 27.73 6.93 -6.86
C ALA A 596 27.46 6.57 -5.40
N ALA A 597 27.97 7.40 -4.49
CA ALA A 597 27.58 7.43 -3.09
C ALA A 597 26.14 7.96 -2.97
N ALA A 598 25.26 7.21 -2.33
CA ALA A 598 23.95 7.68 -1.92
C ALA A 598 24.12 8.51 -0.63
N GLN A 599 23.81 9.81 -0.72
CA GLN A 599 23.64 10.66 0.46
C GLN A 599 22.21 10.48 0.96
N GLY A 600 22.08 10.18 2.25
CA GLY A 600 20.83 9.96 2.94
C GLY A 600 20.12 11.27 3.29
N GLU A 601 18.81 11.23 3.20
CA GLU A 601 17.91 12.08 3.98
C GLU A 601 17.14 11.12 4.89
N ALA A 602 17.19 11.42 6.19
CA ALA A 602 16.55 10.66 7.26
C ALA A 602 15.02 10.84 7.24
N ILE A 603 14.35 9.83 7.77
CA ILE A 603 12.89 9.62 7.87
C ILE A 603 12.20 10.74 8.66
#